data_AF-A0A6P0XUL9-F1
#
_entry.id   AF-A0A6P0XUL9-F1
#
_cell.length_a   1.000
_cell.length_b   1.000
_cell.length_c   1.000
_cell.angle_alpha   90.00
_cell.angle_beta   90.00
_cell.angle_gamma   90.00
#
_symmetry.space_group_name_H-M   'P 1'
#
loop_
_entity.id
_entity.type
_entity.pdbx_description
1 polymer ?
#
loop_
_entity_poly.entity_id
_entity_poly.type
_entity_poly.pdbx_seq_one_letter_code
_entity_poly.pdbx_strand_id
1 'polypeptide(L)'
;KNILEKVHAVHAEGKTPVVYTSREELTFENVQVRLEFGVAVSELLMDIVRGLPEDIGFLISKGGITSNDTLSKGLALTTARLLGQVLAGCSMVRTPAEHPQFPELPVVLFPGNVGDVDGLATVYQRLSQ
;
A
#
# COMPACT_ATOMS: atom_id res chain seq x y z
N LYS A 1 6.31 15.15 8.43
CA LYS A 1 5.42 16.17 7.82
C LYS A 1 5.55 16.27 6.29
N ASN A 2 6.73 16.08 5.70
CA ASN A 2 6.96 16.31 4.27
C ASN A 2 6.37 15.28 3.26
N ILE A 3 6.09 14.03 3.66
CA ILE A 3 5.70 12.97 2.70
C ILE A 3 4.26 13.14 2.22
N LEU A 4 3.30 13.31 3.14
CA LEU A 4 1.89 13.47 2.79
C LEU A 4 1.67 14.71 1.91
N GLU A 5 2.30 15.84 2.23
CA GLU A 5 2.23 17.05 1.40
C GLU A 5 2.67 16.78 -0.05
N LYS A 6 3.73 15.98 -0.24
CA LYS A 6 4.19 15.54 -1.57
C LYS A 6 3.21 14.61 -2.25
N VAL A 7 2.61 13.66 -1.51
CA VAL A 7 1.58 12.76 -2.05
C VAL A 7 0.39 13.58 -2.58
N HIS A 8 -0.10 14.52 -1.78
CA HIS A 8 -1.19 15.42 -2.16
C HIS A 8 -0.81 16.29 -3.37
N ALA A 9 0.40 16.85 -3.40
CA ALA A 9 0.88 17.63 -4.54
C ALA A 9 0.94 16.81 -5.84
N VAL A 10 1.50 15.60 -5.80
CA VAL A 10 1.59 14.71 -6.97
C VAL A 10 0.20 14.29 -7.44
N HIS A 11 -0.71 13.95 -6.52
CA HIS A 11 -2.10 13.61 -6.83
C HIS A 11 -2.85 14.78 -7.47
N ALA A 12 -2.68 16.00 -6.95
CA ALA A 12 -3.28 17.21 -7.52
C ALA A 12 -2.80 17.54 -8.94
N GLU A 13 -1.62 17.06 -9.34
CA GLU A 13 -1.12 17.13 -10.72
C GLU A 13 -1.71 16.05 -11.65
N GLY A 14 -2.63 15.20 -11.16
CA GLY A 14 -3.20 14.08 -11.91
C GLY A 14 -2.24 12.90 -12.10
N LYS A 15 -1.17 12.83 -11.30
CA LYS A 15 -0.18 11.73 -11.31
C LYS A 15 -0.44 10.76 -10.18
N THR A 16 0.02 9.52 -10.33
CA THR A 16 -0.06 8.51 -9.26
C THR A 16 1.16 8.60 -8.34
N PRO A 17 1.00 8.96 -7.04
CA PRO A 17 2.11 8.98 -6.09
C PRO A 17 2.60 7.57 -5.79
N VAL A 18 3.93 7.39 -5.68
CA VAL A 18 4.55 6.12 -5.28
C VAL A 18 5.45 6.37 -4.07
N VAL A 19 5.09 5.75 -2.94
CA VAL A 19 5.87 5.81 -1.70
C VAL A 19 6.60 4.48 -1.51
N TYR A 20 7.91 4.52 -1.34
CA TYR A 20 8.74 3.33 -1.19
C TYR A 20 9.95 3.62 -0.29
N THR A 21 10.48 2.56 0.32
CA THR A 21 11.73 2.57 1.07
C THR A 21 12.91 2.13 0.20
N SER A 22 14.14 2.36 0.66
CA SER A 22 15.35 1.88 -0.05
C SER A 22 15.30 0.36 -0.27
N ARG A 23 15.88 -0.09 -1.39
CA ARG A 23 16.09 -1.52 -1.66
C ARG A 23 17.32 -2.09 -0.95
N GLU A 24 18.21 -1.24 -0.47
CA GLU A 24 19.40 -1.65 0.25
C GLU A 24 19.01 -2.15 1.64
N GLU A 25 19.43 -3.38 1.99
CA GLU A 25 19.17 -3.93 3.32
C GLU A 25 20.03 -3.18 4.34
N LEU A 26 19.37 -2.57 5.33
CA LEU A 26 20.05 -1.95 6.44
C LEU A 26 20.54 -3.02 7.41
N THR A 27 21.82 -2.92 7.79
CA THR A 27 22.41 -3.75 8.83
C THR A 27 22.17 -3.14 10.20
N PHE A 28 21.76 -3.97 11.16
CA PHE A 28 21.51 -3.55 12.54
C PHE A 28 22.40 -4.33 13.50
N GLU A 29 22.71 -3.72 14.64
CA GLU A 29 23.56 -4.32 15.68
C GLU A 29 22.97 -5.60 16.26
N ASN A 30 21.63 -5.69 16.35
CA ASN A 30 20.93 -6.85 16.85
C ASN A 30 19.51 -6.97 16.29
N VAL A 31 18.88 -8.12 16.53
CA VAL A 31 17.52 -8.44 16.05
C VAL A 31 16.46 -7.51 16.63
N GLN A 32 16.63 -7.04 17.87
CA GLN A 32 15.66 -6.17 18.54
C GLN A 32 15.59 -4.81 17.85
N VAL A 33 16.73 -4.18 17.57
CA VAL A 33 16.80 -2.90 16.85
C VAL A 33 16.25 -3.03 15.43
N ARG A 34 16.51 -4.15 14.74
CA ARG A 34 15.92 -4.44 13.43
C ARG A 34 14.40 -4.50 13.49
N LEU A 35 13.84 -5.15 14.50
CA LEU A 35 12.40 -5.28 14.68
C LEU A 35 11.75 -3.93 14.98
N GLU A 36 12.33 -3.15 15.91
CA GLU A 36 11.88 -1.81 16.26
C GLU A 36 11.89 -0.87 15.05
N PHE A 37 12.95 -0.93 14.24
CA PHE A 37 13.02 -0.20 12.99
C PHE A 37 11.91 -0.62 12.01
N GLY A 38 11.69 -1.92 11.84
CA GLY A 38 10.62 -2.43 10.98
C GLY A 38 9.23 -1.97 11.43
N VAL A 39 8.98 -1.95 12.74
CA VAL A 39 7.74 -1.42 13.33
C VAL A 39 7.59 0.06 13.03
N ALA A 40 8.63 0.87 13.28
CA ALA A 40 8.59 2.31 13.03
C ALA A 40 8.35 2.66 11.55
N VAL A 41 8.96 1.90 10.63
CA VAL A 41 8.69 2.04 9.19
C VAL A 41 7.24 1.68 8.86
N SER A 42 6.73 0.58 9.41
CA SER A 42 5.33 0.18 9.18
C SER A 42 4.37 1.25 9.70
N GLU A 43 4.57 1.74 10.93
CA GLU A 43 3.76 2.81 11.53
C GLU A 43 3.73 4.08 10.67
N LEU A 44 4.91 4.52 10.19
CA LEU A 44 5.01 5.66 9.28
C LEU A 44 4.21 5.44 7.98
N LEU A 45 4.29 4.26 7.38
CA LEU A 45 3.52 3.93 6.18
C LEU A 45 2.01 3.91 6.48
N MET A 46 1.59 3.44 7.65
CA MET A 46 0.18 3.45 8.05
C MET A 46 -0.35 4.87 8.27
N ASP A 47 0.46 5.76 8.85
CA ASP A 47 0.11 7.18 8.96
C ASP A 47 -0.03 7.84 7.59
N ILE A 48 0.78 7.43 6.61
CA ILE A 48 0.64 7.87 5.22
C ILE A 48 -0.67 7.35 4.63
N VAL A 49 -0.99 6.06 4.78
CA VAL A 49 -2.25 5.46 4.27
C VAL A 49 -3.47 6.21 4.81
N ARG A 50 -3.50 6.52 6.11
CA ARG A 50 -4.59 7.28 6.74
C ARG A 50 -4.71 8.72 6.24
N GLY A 51 -3.62 9.29 5.73
CA GLY A 51 -3.57 10.67 5.22
C GLY A 51 -3.73 10.80 3.70
N LEU A 52 -3.94 9.70 2.96
CA LEU A 52 -4.09 9.75 1.50
C LEU A 52 -5.32 10.56 1.07
N PRO A 53 -5.30 11.17 -0.13
CA PRO A 53 -6.48 11.80 -0.72
C PRO A 53 -7.65 10.83 -0.82
N GLU A 54 -8.86 11.26 -0.49
CA GLU A 54 -10.06 10.41 -0.42
C GLU A 54 -10.56 9.97 -1.81
N ASP A 55 -10.17 10.70 -2.86
CA ASP A 55 -10.58 10.50 -4.25
C ASP A 55 -9.61 9.60 -5.06
N ILE A 56 -8.75 8.83 -4.39
CA ILE A 56 -7.93 7.82 -5.07
C ILE A 56 -8.79 6.70 -5.66
N GLY A 57 -8.45 6.26 -6.86
CA GLY A 57 -9.20 5.19 -7.56
C GLY A 57 -8.85 3.77 -7.13
N PHE A 58 -7.64 3.55 -6.62
CA PHE A 58 -7.16 2.27 -6.11
C PHE A 58 -5.91 2.45 -5.25
N LEU A 59 -5.57 1.43 -4.46
CA LEU A 59 -4.33 1.36 -3.69
C LEU A 59 -3.57 0.07 -4.04
N ILE A 60 -2.26 0.16 -4.28
CA ILE A 60 -1.39 -1.02 -4.45
C ILE A 60 -0.41 -1.06 -3.28
N SER A 61 -0.54 -2.07 -2.42
CA SER A 61 0.43 -2.36 -1.37
C SER A 61 1.36 -3.48 -1.80
N LYS A 62 2.67 -3.29 -1.58
CA LYS A 62 3.69 -4.31 -1.86
C LYS A 62 4.38 -4.81 -0.59
N GLY A 63 4.51 -6.13 -0.48
CA GLY A 63 5.17 -6.81 0.64
C GLY A 63 4.16 -7.44 1.60
N GLY A 64 4.53 -8.57 2.20
CA GLY A 64 3.60 -9.37 3.03
C GLY A 64 3.12 -8.65 4.28
N ILE A 65 4.05 -8.24 5.14
CA ILE A 65 3.74 -7.51 6.40
C ILE A 65 3.05 -6.18 6.08
N THR A 66 3.59 -5.44 5.11
CA THR A 66 3.05 -4.13 4.68
C THR A 66 1.62 -4.24 4.18
N SER A 67 1.28 -5.29 3.42
CA SER A 67 -0.09 -5.50 2.92
C SER A 67 -1.07 -5.84 4.04
N ASN A 68 -0.64 -6.65 5.03
CA ASN A 68 -1.46 -6.91 6.20
C ASN A 68 -1.70 -5.65 7.03
N ASP A 69 -0.65 -4.89 7.32
CA ASP A 69 -0.75 -3.66 8.10
C ASP A 69 -1.57 -2.60 7.35
N THR A 70 -1.44 -2.50 6.02
CA THR A 70 -2.24 -1.60 5.19
C THR A 70 -3.73 -1.87 5.37
N LEU A 71 -4.16 -3.14 5.35
CA LEU A 71 -5.57 -3.49 5.54
C LEU A 71 -6.02 -3.27 7.00
N SER A 72 -5.27 -3.81 7.96
CA SER A 72 -5.71 -3.89 9.35
C SER A 72 -5.49 -2.61 10.17
N LYS A 73 -4.43 -1.84 9.88
CA LYS A 73 -4.04 -0.64 10.62
C LYS A 73 -4.19 0.64 9.79
N GLY A 74 -3.83 0.60 8.52
CA GLY A 74 -3.91 1.75 7.62
C GLY A 74 -5.37 2.09 7.29
N LEU A 75 -6.06 1.13 6.69
CA LEU A 75 -7.48 1.21 6.31
C LEU A 75 -8.42 0.75 7.42
N ALA A 76 -7.90 0.30 8.56
CA ALA A 76 -8.69 -0.12 9.73
C ALA A 76 -9.82 -1.13 9.40
N LEU A 77 -9.57 -2.04 8.46
CA LEU A 77 -10.57 -3.02 8.02
C LEU A 77 -10.66 -4.17 9.01
N THR A 78 -11.89 -4.47 9.45
CA THR A 78 -12.20 -5.69 10.20
C THR A 78 -12.49 -6.87 9.28
N THR A 79 -12.98 -6.58 8.08
CA THR A 79 -13.22 -7.54 6.99
C THR A 79 -12.92 -6.87 5.65
N ALA A 80 -12.53 -7.66 4.66
CA ALA A 80 -12.33 -7.20 3.29
C ALA A 80 -12.88 -8.24 2.32
N ARG A 81 -13.53 -7.78 1.24
CA ARG A 81 -14.07 -8.70 0.23
C ARG A 81 -13.00 -9.02 -0.80
N LEU A 82 -12.61 -10.29 -0.91
CA LEU A 82 -11.74 -10.75 -2.00
C LEU A 82 -12.49 -10.66 -3.33
N LEU A 83 -11.91 -9.90 -4.28
CA LEU A 83 -12.44 -9.76 -5.63
C LEU A 83 -11.86 -10.80 -6.59
N GLY A 84 -10.68 -11.33 -6.28
CA GLY A 84 -9.96 -12.30 -7.09
C GLY A 84 -8.49 -11.95 -7.20
N GLN A 85 -7.88 -12.32 -8.32
CA GLN A 85 -6.47 -12.06 -8.60
C GLN A 85 -6.33 -11.10 -9.79
N VAL A 86 -5.59 -10.01 -9.59
CA VAL A 86 -5.25 -9.06 -10.66
C VAL A 86 -4.05 -9.54 -11.47
N LEU A 87 -3.19 -10.37 -10.87
CA LEU A 87 -2.09 -11.10 -11.50
C LEU A 87 -1.97 -12.45 -10.77
N ALA A 88 -1.39 -13.47 -11.40
CA ALA A 88 -1.16 -14.75 -10.73
C ALA A 88 -0.38 -14.53 -9.41
N GLY A 89 -1.01 -14.86 -8.28
CA GLY A 89 -0.44 -14.64 -6.94
C GLY A 89 -0.62 -13.23 -6.35
N CYS A 90 -1.15 -12.26 -7.09
CA CYS A 90 -1.49 -10.93 -6.58
C CYS A 90 -3.01 -10.79 -6.43
N SER A 91 -3.48 -10.76 -5.19
CA SER A 91 -4.90 -10.65 -4.86
C SER A 91 -5.38 -9.20 -4.85
N MET A 92 -6.65 -9.00 -5.15
CA MET A 92 -7.32 -7.72 -4.99
C MET A 92 -8.50 -7.86 -4.04
N VAL A 93 -8.60 -6.95 -3.08
CA VAL A 93 -9.72 -6.84 -2.15
C VAL A 93 -10.43 -5.51 -2.35
N ARG A 94 -11.65 -5.39 -1.80
CA ARG A 94 -12.41 -4.15 -1.78
C ARG A 94 -12.70 -3.74 -0.34
N THR A 95 -12.57 -2.45 -0.04
CA THR A 95 -13.09 -1.89 1.21
C THR A 95 -14.63 -1.94 1.21
N PRO A 96 -15.26 -1.94 2.40
CA PRO A 96 -16.72 -1.83 2.51
C PRO A 96 -17.26 -0.52 1.92
N ALA A 97 -18.54 -0.50 1.54
CA ALA A 97 -19.17 0.70 0.98
C ALA A 97 -19.37 1.81 2.03
N GLU A 98 -19.43 1.42 3.30
CA GLU A 98 -19.55 2.28 4.47
C GLU A 98 -18.20 2.74 5.04
N HIS A 99 -17.08 2.39 4.39
CA HIS A 99 -15.76 2.81 4.87
C HIS A 99 -15.68 4.36 4.86
N PRO A 100 -15.30 5.01 5.98
CA PRO A 100 -15.47 6.45 6.16
C PRO A 100 -14.66 7.31 5.19
N GLN A 101 -13.45 6.87 4.82
CA GLN A 101 -12.54 7.63 3.94
C GLN A 101 -12.50 7.09 2.51
N PHE A 102 -12.42 5.76 2.36
CA PHE A 102 -12.32 5.06 1.08
C PHE A 102 -13.47 4.07 0.84
N PRO A 103 -14.70 4.54 0.59
CA PRO A 103 -15.81 3.68 0.19
C PRO A 103 -15.45 2.85 -1.04
N GLU A 104 -15.69 1.54 -0.99
CA GLU A 104 -15.62 0.66 -2.17
C GLU A 104 -14.27 0.64 -2.93
N LEU A 105 -13.19 1.10 -2.30
CA LEU A 105 -11.85 1.22 -2.86
C LEU A 105 -11.24 -0.16 -3.16
N PRO A 106 -10.78 -0.40 -4.41
CA PRO A 106 -9.96 -1.55 -4.75
C PRO A 106 -8.56 -1.44 -4.15
N VAL A 107 -8.11 -2.50 -3.47
CA VAL A 107 -6.79 -2.61 -2.85
C VAL A 107 -6.09 -3.85 -3.36
N VAL A 108 -4.95 -3.69 -4.03
CA VAL A 108 -4.10 -4.79 -4.47
C VAL A 108 -3.09 -5.13 -3.38
N LEU A 109 -2.99 -6.43 -3.08
CA LEU A 109 -2.01 -7.02 -2.18
C LEU A 109 -0.95 -7.71 -3.05
N PHE A 110 0.18 -7.03 -3.26
CA PHE A 110 1.26 -7.47 -4.13
C PHE A 110 2.37 -8.14 -3.30
N PRO A 111 2.58 -9.47 -3.38
CA PRO A 111 3.61 -10.13 -2.59
C PRO A 111 5.02 -9.69 -3.02
N GLY A 112 5.97 -9.70 -2.07
CA GLY A 112 7.34 -9.24 -2.35
C GLY A 112 8.13 -10.13 -3.32
N ASN A 113 7.70 -11.39 -3.49
CA ASN A 113 8.38 -12.44 -4.25
C ASN A 113 7.58 -12.93 -5.48
N VAL A 114 6.52 -12.22 -5.87
CA VAL A 114 5.62 -12.60 -6.97
C VAL A 114 5.74 -11.61 -8.13
N GLY A 115 5.56 -12.11 -9.35
CA GLY A 115 5.63 -11.32 -10.57
C GLY A 115 7.04 -11.22 -11.15
N ASP A 116 7.12 -10.71 -12.37
CA ASP A 116 8.37 -10.34 -13.03
C ASP A 116 8.74 -8.88 -12.70
N VAL A 117 9.79 -8.37 -13.35
CA VAL A 117 10.26 -6.99 -13.19
C VAL A 117 9.19 -5.94 -13.55
N ASP A 118 8.21 -6.32 -14.36
CA ASP A 118 7.14 -5.47 -14.88
C ASP A 118 5.79 -5.70 -14.17
N GLY A 119 5.74 -6.63 -13.20
CA GLY A 119 4.48 -7.05 -12.58
C GLY A 119 3.72 -5.89 -11.92
N LEU A 120 4.43 -4.98 -11.26
CA LEU A 120 3.80 -3.80 -10.65
C LEU A 120 3.26 -2.83 -11.72
N ALA A 121 4.02 -2.61 -12.80
CA ALA A 121 3.59 -1.75 -13.91
C ALA A 121 2.38 -2.35 -14.64
N THR A 122 2.36 -3.67 -14.81
CA THR A 122 1.23 -4.41 -15.39
C THR A 122 -0.04 -4.25 -14.57
N VAL A 123 0.05 -4.39 -13.24
CA VAL A 123 -1.09 -4.19 -12.33
C VAL A 123 -1.59 -2.75 -12.41
N TYR A 124 -0.67 -1.78 -12.38
CA TYR A 124 -1.02 -0.37 -12.51
C TYR A 124 -1.79 -0.09 -13.82
N GLN A 125 -1.28 -0.54 -14.96
CA GLN A 125 -1.91 -0.35 -16.26
C GLN A 125 -3.29 -1.01 -16.37
N ARG A 126 -3.56 -2.10 -15.64
CA ARG A 126 -4.89 -2.74 -15.62
C ARG A 126 -5.92 -1.93 -14.83
N LEU A 127 -5.48 -1.16 -13.85
CA LEU A 127 -6.35 -0.37 -12.97
C LEU A 127 -6.50 1.08 -13.41
N SER A 128 -5.57 1.60 -14.23
CA SER A 128 -5.57 2.97 -14.71
C SER A 128 -6.22 3.14 -16.09
N GLN A 129 -6.90 2.12 -16.60
CA GLN A 129 -7.60 2.14 -17.89
C GLN A 129 -9.01 2.70 -17.78
#